data_AF-A0A7C5KXH5-F1
#
_entry.id   AF-A0A7C5KXH5-F1
#
_cell.length_a   1.000
_cell.length_b   1.000
_cell.length_c   1.000
_cell.angle_alpha   90.00
_cell.angle_beta   90.00
_cell.angle_gamma   90.00
#
_symmetry.space_group_name_H-M   'P 1'
#
loop_
_entity.id
_entity.type
_entity.pdbx_description
1 polymer ?
#
loop_
_entity_poly.entity_id
_entity_poly.type
_entity_poly.pdbx_seq_one_letter_code
_entity_poly.pdbx_strand_id
1 'polypeptide(L)'
;MSGGIQLSSEMIAGVKAVVTKNDPAADNDLYFMQYLTAITGYVLAQQDQPGLDKKAMIGDFSHFMGQVVEQVEQDMKPAEDAFGVWKPGDS
;
A
#
# COMPACT_ATOMS: atom_id res chain seq x y z
N MET A 1 11.76 8.20 13.19
CA MET A 1 10.84 7.04 13.14
C MET A 1 9.52 7.53 12.59
N SER A 2 9.30 7.50 11.27
CA SER A 2 8.02 7.92 10.70
C SER A 2 6.99 6.82 10.99
N GLY A 3 5.93 7.16 11.72
CA GLY A 3 4.78 6.28 11.92
C GLY A 3 4.01 6.11 10.60
N GLY A 4 4.51 5.25 9.72
CA GLY A 4 3.86 4.90 8.46
C GLY A 4 2.58 4.10 8.71
N ILE A 5 1.66 4.14 7.74
CA ILE A 5 0.47 3.29 7.75
C ILE A 5 0.92 1.82 7.75
N GLN A 6 0.50 1.06 8.77
CA GLN A 6 0.79 -0.37 8.83
C GLN A 6 -0.32 -1.14 8.10
N LEU A 7 0.03 -1.70 6.94
CA LEU A 7 -0.85 -2.58 6.19
C LEU A 7 -0.60 -4.03 6.64
N SER A 8 -1.55 -4.62 7.36
CA SER A 8 -1.51 -6.07 7.62
C SER A 8 -2.18 -6.83 6.49
N SER A 9 -1.68 -8.04 6.21
CA SER A 9 -2.28 -8.95 5.23
C SER A 9 -3.74 -9.25 5.53
N GLU A 10 -4.09 -9.39 6.81
CA GLU A 10 -5.47 -9.59 7.28
C GLU A 10 -6.38 -8.41 6.95
N MET A 11 -5.91 -7.17 7.16
CA MET A 11 -6.69 -5.98 6.82
C MET A 11 -6.93 -5.88 5.31
N ILE A 12 -5.89 -6.11 4.49
CA ILE A 12 -6.01 -6.09 3.03
C ILE A 12 -7.02 -7.16 2.57
N ALA A 13 -6.93 -8.38 3.11
CA ALA A 13 -7.86 -9.45 2.78
C ALA A 13 -9.31 -9.11 3.16
N GLY A 14 -9.52 -8.50 4.33
CA GLY A 14 -10.84 -8.05 4.77
C GLY A 14 -11.44 -6.99 3.82
N VAL A 15 -10.65 -6.02 3.39
CA VAL A 15 -11.11 -4.99 2.43
C VAL A 15 -11.42 -5.62 1.07
N LYS A 16 -10.55 -6.50 0.56
CA LYS A 16 -10.78 -7.21 -0.72
C LYS A 16 -12.06 -8.05 -0.67
N ALA A 17 -12.32 -8.74 0.44
CA ALA A 17 -13.54 -9.51 0.61
C ALA A 17 -14.81 -8.64 0.55
N VAL A 18 -14.80 -7.46 1.18
CA VAL A 18 -15.93 -6.52 1.12
C VAL A 18 -16.17 -6.02 -0.30
N VAL A 19 -15.12 -5.62 -1.02
CA VAL A 19 -15.25 -5.14 -2.39
C VAL A 19 -15.76 -6.26 -3.30
N THR A 20 -15.15 -7.44 -3.23
CA THR A 20 -15.49 -8.61 -4.07
C THR A 20 -16.91 -9.11 -3.81
N LYS A 21 -17.42 -8.98 -2.57
CA LYS A 21 -18.82 -9.31 -2.24
C LYS A 21 -19.82 -8.44 -3.00
N ASN A 22 -19.47 -7.18 -3.27
CA ASN A 22 -20.35 -6.24 -3.98
C ASN A 22 -20.14 -6.27 -5.50
N ASP A 23 -18.91 -6.53 -5.95
CA ASP A 23 -18.59 -6.78 -7.36
C ASP A 23 -17.58 -7.93 -7.49
N PRO A 24 -18.03 -9.13 -7.93
CA PRO A 24 -17.14 -10.27 -8.15
C PRO A 24 -15.97 -10.01 -9.11
N ALA A 25 -16.09 -9.03 -10.03
CA ALA A 25 -14.99 -8.68 -10.93
C ALA A 25 -13.77 -8.10 -10.19
N ALA A 26 -13.96 -7.59 -8.97
CA ALA A 26 -12.90 -7.07 -8.12
C ALA A 26 -12.02 -8.15 -7.46
N ASP A 27 -12.26 -9.44 -7.73
CA ASP A 27 -11.28 -10.48 -7.39
C ASP A 27 -9.96 -10.29 -8.16
N ASN A 28 -10.03 -9.64 -9.33
CA ASN A 28 -8.87 -9.16 -10.06
C ASN A 28 -8.23 -7.95 -9.35
N ASP A 29 -6.93 -8.03 -9.03
CA ASP A 29 -6.23 -7.00 -8.26
C ASP A 29 -6.19 -5.62 -8.96
N LEU A 30 -6.18 -5.56 -10.29
CA LEU A 30 -6.25 -4.28 -11.02
C LEU A 30 -7.61 -3.60 -10.87
N TYR A 31 -8.69 -4.38 -10.80
CA TYR A 31 -10.04 -3.86 -10.55
C TYR A 31 -10.18 -3.47 -9.08
N PHE A 32 -9.67 -4.27 -8.16
CA PHE A 32 -9.63 -3.94 -6.74
C PHE A 32 -8.93 -2.60 -6.46
N MET A 33 -7.77 -2.35 -7.07
CA MET A 33 -7.06 -1.07 -6.92
C MET A 33 -7.84 0.13 -7.46
N GLN A 34 -8.62 -0.05 -8.54
CA GLN A 34 -9.52 1.00 -9.04
C GLN A 34 -10.62 1.33 -8.02
N TYR A 35 -11.18 0.32 -7.34
CA TYR A 35 -12.14 0.54 -6.26
C TYR A 35 -11.54 1.33 -5.10
N LEU A 36 -10.33 0.98 -4.65
CA LEU A 36 -9.67 1.72 -3.58
C LEU A 36 -9.46 3.19 -3.97
N THR A 37 -9.00 3.44 -5.20
CA THR A 37 -8.82 4.81 -5.73
C THR A 37 -10.14 5.58 -5.78
N ALA A 38 -11.22 4.94 -6.26
CA ALA A 38 -12.54 5.55 -6.32
C ALA A 38 -13.11 5.87 -4.93
N ILE A 39 -12.93 4.97 -3.95
CA ILE A 39 -13.32 5.17 -2.56
C ILE A 39 -12.59 6.37 -1.96
N THR A 40 -11.27 6.49 -2.17
CA THR A 40 -10.49 7.66 -1.72
C THR A 40 -11.04 8.95 -2.32
N GLY A 41 -11.30 8.97 -3.63
CA GLY A 41 -11.90 10.13 -4.31
C GLY A 41 -13.29 10.49 -3.77
N TYR A 42 -14.14 9.49 -3.52
CA TYR A 42 -15.47 9.67 -2.97
C TYR A 42 -15.42 10.28 -1.55
N VAL A 43 -14.57 9.74 -0.67
CA VAL A 43 -14.39 10.25 0.70
C VAL A 43 -13.82 11.68 0.69
N LEU A 44 -12.86 11.96 -0.19
CA LEU A 44 -12.29 13.29 -0.35
C LEU A 44 -13.31 14.31 -0.88
N ALA A 45 -14.17 13.91 -1.82
CA ALA A 45 -15.20 14.77 -2.37
C ALA A 45 -16.19 15.24 -1.28
N GLN A 46 -16.45 14.40 -0.28
CA GLN A 46 -17.33 14.72 0.85
C GLN A 46 -16.73 15.66 1.90
N GLN A 47 -15.41 15.92 1.88
CA GLN A 47 -14.78 16.82 2.85
C GLN A 47 -15.27 18.26 2.65
N ASP A 48 -15.71 18.91 3.72
CA ASP A 48 -16.29 20.26 3.74
C ASP A 48 -15.41 21.28 4.47
N GLN A 49 -14.20 20.87 4.89
CA GLN A 49 -13.25 21.73 5.59
C GLN A 49 -12.92 23.00 4.76
N PRO A 50 -13.16 24.21 5.31
CA PRO A 50 -12.84 25.45 4.62
C PRO A 50 -11.34 25.55 4.29
N GLY A 51 -11.03 25.95 3.06
CA GLY A 51 -9.65 26.11 2.60
C GLY A 51 -8.94 24.81 2.22
N LEU A 52 -9.60 23.65 2.29
CA LEU A 52 -9.04 22.39 1.81
C LEU A 52 -8.90 22.39 0.29
N ASP A 53 -7.66 22.35 -0.21
CA ASP A 53 -7.39 22.12 -1.62
C ASP A 53 -7.41 20.61 -1.92
N LYS A 54 -8.58 20.13 -2.33
CA LYS A 54 -8.79 18.72 -2.70
C LYS A 54 -7.87 18.27 -3.83
N LYS A 55 -7.49 19.16 -4.76
CA LYS A 55 -6.59 18.80 -5.87
C LYS A 55 -5.16 18.62 -5.38
N ALA A 56 -4.68 19.53 -4.52
CA ALA A 56 -3.38 19.37 -3.87
C ALA A 56 -3.32 18.06 -3.07
N MET A 57 -4.38 17.74 -2.32
CA MET A 57 -4.46 16.51 -1.52
C MET A 57 -4.40 15.22 -2.37
N ILE A 58 -4.98 15.22 -3.59
CA ILE A 58 -4.82 14.11 -4.54
C ILE A 58 -3.34 13.95 -4.94
N GLY A 59 -2.63 15.05 -5.17
CA GLY A 59 -1.20 15.04 -5.44
C GLY A 59 -0.41 14.43 -4.28
N ASP A 60 -0.71 14.86 -3.06
CA ASP A 60 -0.08 14.32 -1.84
C ASP A 60 -0.34 12.82 -1.66
N PHE A 61 -1.57 12.36 -1.93
CA PHE A 61 -1.91 10.93 -1.91
C PHE A 61 -1.14 10.14 -2.97
N SER A 62 -0.99 10.68 -4.18
CA SER A 62 -0.20 10.04 -5.23
C SER A 62 1.27 9.91 -4.83
N HIS A 63 1.83 10.94 -4.20
CA HIS A 63 3.21 10.92 -3.72
C HIS A 63 3.38 9.88 -2.61
N PHE A 64 2.49 9.90 -1.60
CA PHE A 64 2.50 8.95 -0.51
C PHE A 64 2.34 7.49 -0.99
N MET A 65 1.44 7.24 -1.94
CA MET A 65 1.28 5.92 -2.55
C MET A 65 2.58 5.42 -3.20
N GLY A 66 3.31 6.30 -3.89
CA GLY A 66 4.63 5.98 -4.44
C GLY A 66 5.63 5.55 -3.36
N GLN A 67 5.69 6.27 -2.25
CA GLN A 67 6.54 5.92 -1.11
C GLN A 67 6.18 4.56 -0.51
N VAL A 68 4.89 4.24 -0.40
CA VAL A 68 4.43 2.93 0.11
C VAL A 68 4.85 1.80 -0.84
N VAL A 69 4.75 2.00 -2.16
CA VAL A 69 5.22 1.00 -3.14
C VAL A 69 6.72 0.77 -2.99
N GLU A 70 7.52 1.84 -2.96
CA GLU A 70 8.97 1.75 -2.78
C GLU A 70 9.34 1.01 -1.48
N GLN A 71 8.62 1.28 -0.40
CA GLN A 71 8.84 0.62 0.88
C GLN A 71 8.51 -0.88 0.83
N VAL A 72 7.34 -1.24 0.29
CA VAL A 72 6.93 -2.65 0.18
C VAL A 72 7.88 -3.42 -0.74
N GLU A 73 8.29 -2.84 -1.86
CA GLU A 73 9.28 -3.45 -2.76
C GLU A 73 10.65 -3.63 -2.09
N GLN A 74 11.06 -2.72 -1.21
CA GLN A 74 12.28 -2.88 -0.41
C GLN A 74 12.14 -4.03 0.60
N ASP A 75 11.01 -4.12 1.30
CA ASP A 75 10.73 -5.17 2.29
C ASP A 75 10.59 -6.55 1.63
N MET A 76 10.21 -6.61 0.35
CA MET A 76 10.12 -7.85 -0.44
C MET A 76 11.46 -8.34 -0.97
N LYS A 77 12.52 -7.53 -0.96
CA LYS A 77 13.85 -7.99 -1.38
C LYS A 77 14.36 -9.01 -0.35
N PRO A 78 14.79 -10.21 -0.78
CA PRO A 78 15.48 -11.13 0.11
C PRO A 78 16.64 -10.39 0.77
N ALA A 79 16.81 -10.55 2.08
CA ALA A 79 18.07 -10.15 2.71
C ALA A 79 19.18 -10.86 1.92
N GLU A 80 20.08 -10.10 1.28
CA GLU A 80 21.26 -10.68 0.66
C GLU A 80 21.96 -11.47 1.76
N ASP A 81 21.92 -12.80 1.65
CA ASP A 81 22.67 -13.70 2.50
C ASP A 81 24.09 -13.16 2.54
N ALA A 82 24.51 -12.72 3.71
CA ALA A 82 25.91 -12.43 3.99
C ALA A 82 26.67 -13.78 3.94
N PHE A 83 26.88 -14.28 2.72
CA PHE A 83 27.80 -15.35 2.36
C PHE A 83 29.21 -14.88 2.71
N GLY A 84 29.58 -15.03 3.97
CA GLY A 84 30.86 -14.54 4.47
C GLY A 84 31.36 -15.14 5.78
N VAL A 85 30.64 -16.08 6.43
CA VAL A 85 31.15 -16.70 7.66
C VAL A 85 31.84 -18.04 7.36
N TRP A 86 33.11 -17.91 6.99
CA TRP A 86 34.28 -18.80 7.17
C TRP A 86 34.27 -20.27 6.67
N LYS A 87 35.37 -20.65 6.00
CA LYS A 87 35.65 -21.96 5.38
C LYS A 87 36.27 -22.95 6.40
N PRO A 88 36.03 -24.26 6.29
CA PRO A 88 36.52 -25.24 7.27
C PRO A 88 38.04 -25.49 7.12
N GLY A 89 38.77 -25.34 8.22
CA GLY A 89 40.17 -25.75 8.34
C GLY A 89 41.04 -24.77 9.13
N ASP A 90 40.93 -24.76 10.46
CA ASP A 90 42.06 -24.42 11.32
C ASP A 90 42.23 -25.56 12.35
N SER A 91 43.33 -26.31 12.13
CA SER A 91 44.04 -27.28 12.98
C SER A 91 43.31 -28.52 13.49
#